data_AF-A0A067TQR3-F1
#
_entry.id   AF-A0A067TQR3-F1
#
_cell.length_a   1.000
_cell.length_b   1.000
_cell.length_c   1.000
_cell.angle_alpha   90.00
_cell.angle_beta   90.00
_cell.angle_gamma   90.00
#
_symmetry.space_group_name_H-M   'P 1'
#
loop_
_entity.id
_entity.type
_entity.pdbx_description
1 polymer ?
#
loop_
_entity_poly.entity_id
_entity_poly.type
_entity_poly.pdbx_seq_one_letter_code
_entity_poly.pdbx_strand_id
1 'polypeptide(L)'
;MMPWQQAAAQEAQLVTEQKLSSGFVILTAYREFKEGVDVMKALEKKPLNGAMAWVGKPSALLAISNAVMRDPRVFHFDCPDWIEKYNQQVMFEAEFHKAWKDGGANVVMERAPARLAIEGWDAVRPALSTTIRAWIMCGFMAKSTGRHLVAMEFYSRVVNILDWGRRVWQNVSKDDRGVIFEKTFVRGVKRLRLAALHECLAAKENGCQYNRNDMAEWSRDLISETEANPPSPNDQLDPGFFASFWLYPKAEAFSMMPTWNSSNLPSTIFSQLKAILTMRNASRHS
;
A
#
# COMPACT_ATOMS: atom_id res chain seq x y z
N MET A 1 -13.68 19.18 -8.24
CA MET A 1 -14.21 17.80 -8.21
C MET A 1 -13.08 16.88 -7.75
N MET A 2 -13.34 15.92 -6.87
CA MET A 2 -12.31 15.00 -6.40
C MET A 2 -12.03 13.91 -7.44
N PRO A 3 -10.81 13.34 -7.51
CA PRO A 3 -10.44 12.38 -8.55
C PRO A 3 -11.37 11.16 -8.67
N TRP A 4 -11.88 10.65 -7.54
CA TRP A 4 -12.81 9.51 -7.53
C TRP A 4 -14.23 9.88 -7.98
N GLN A 5 -14.67 11.12 -7.78
CA GLN A 5 -15.96 11.58 -8.30
C GLN A 5 -15.93 11.63 -9.82
N GLN A 6 -14.81 12.08 -10.39
CA GLN A 6 -14.60 12.08 -11.83
C GLN A 6 -14.51 10.65 -12.38
N ALA A 7 -13.76 9.77 -11.72
CA ALA A 7 -13.68 8.36 -12.11
C ALA A 7 -15.05 7.67 -12.09
N ALA A 8 -15.87 7.94 -11.06
CA ALA A 8 -17.23 7.43 -10.96
C ALA A 8 -18.14 7.97 -12.08
N ALA A 9 -18.05 9.26 -12.42
CA ALA A 9 -18.81 9.86 -13.52
C ALA A 9 -18.49 9.24 -14.89
N GLN A 10 -17.29 8.67 -15.05
CA GLN A 10 -16.82 8.05 -16.28
C GLN A 10 -16.94 6.52 -16.28
N GLU A 11 -17.43 5.89 -15.20
CA GLU A 11 -17.36 4.42 -15.03
C GLU A 11 -18.02 3.66 -16.19
N ALA A 12 -19.24 4.03 -16.59
CA ALA A 12 -19.96 3.36 -17.67
C ALA A 12 -19.18 3.40 -19.00
N GLN A 13 -18.55 4.54 -19.30
CA GLN A 13 -17.71 4.69 -20.47
C GLN A 13 -16.44 3.82 -20.36
N LEU A 14 -15.77 3.85 -19.22
CA LEU A 14 -14.55 3.07 -19.00
C LEU A 14 -14.80 1.56 -19.15
N VAL A 15 -15.89 1.06 -18.58
CA VAL A 15 -16.31 -0.36 -18.70
C VAL A 15 -16.59 -0.72 -20.15
N THR A 16 -17.27 0.15 -20.89
CA THR A 16 -17.60 -0.08 -22.31
C THR A 16 -16.35 -0.10 -23.19
N GLU A 17 -15.42 0.81 -22.96
CA GLU A 17 -14.21 0.94 -23.79
C GLU A 17 -13.17 -0.15 -23.50
N GLN A 18 -13.24 -0.84 -22.36
CA GLN A 18 -12.27 -1.85 -21.90
C GLN A 18 -10.79 -1.39 -21.98
N LYS A 19 -10.54 -0.08 -21.99
CA LYS A 19 -9.19 0.48 -22.05
C LYS A 19 -8.60 0.63 -20.66
N LEU A 20 -7.30 0.38 -20.53
CA LEU A 20 -6.54 0.70 -19.33
C LEU A 20 -6.64 2.20 -19.04
N SER A 21 -7.19 2.55 -17.88
CA SER A 21 -7.40 3.92 -17.44
C SER A 21 -7.08 4.06 -15.96
N SER A 22 -6.55 5.22 -15.57
CA SER A 22 -6.39 5.61 -14.17
C SER A 22 -7.73 5.66 -13.42
N GLY A 23 -8.84 5.86 -14.13
CA GLY A 23 -10.18 5.83 -13.56
C GLY A 23 -10.51 4.51 -12.87
N PHE A 24 -10.16 3.35 -13.47
CA PHE A 24 -10.37 2.05 -12.84
C PHE A 24 -9.58 1.89 -11.53
N VAL A 25 -8.32 2.34 -11.54
CA VAL A 25 -7.44 2.28 -10.37
C VAL A 25 -8.01 3.12 -9.22
N ILE A 26 -8.35 4.38 -9.52
CA ILE A 26 -8.91 5.34 -8.54
C ILE A 26 -10.27 4.86 -8.02
N LEU A 27 -11.14 4.36 -8.89
CA LEU A 27 -12.49 3.95 -8.50
C LEU A 27 -12.47 2.73 -7.58
N THR A 28 -11.68 1.71 -7.92
CA THR A 28 -11.51 0.53 -7.05
C THR A 28 -10.85 0.92 -5.73
N ALA A 29 -9.82 1.77 -5.75
CA ALA A 29 -9.19 2.28 -4.54
C ALA A 29 -10.21 3.05 -3.67
N TYR A 30 -11.07 3.86 -4.27
CA TYR A 30 -12.06 4.64 -3.53
C TYR A 30 -13.13 3.75 -2.90
N ARG A 31 -13.58 2.69 -3.58
CA ARG A 31 -14.50 1.69 -3.02
C ARG A 31 -13.90 1.01 -1.80
N GLU A 32 -12.65 0.54 -1.90
CA GLU A 32 -11.90 -0.06 -0.79
C GLU A 32 -11.73 0.95 0.37
N PHE A 33 -11.41 2.21 0.06
CA PHE A 33 -11.25 3.25 1.07
C PHE A 33 -12.56 3.52 1.80
N LYS A 34 -13.65 3.71 1.05
CA LYS A 34 -14.98 3.99 1.59
C LYS A 34 -15.44 2.83 2.48
N GLU A 35 -15.30 1.58 2.03
CA GLU A 35 -15.63 0.40 2.84
C GLU A 35 -14.87 0.42 4.18
N GLY A 36 -13.55 0.66 4.14
CA GLY A 36 -12.74 0.72 5.36
C GLY A 36 -13.15 1.85 6.30
N VAL A 37 -13.49 3.02 5.76
CA VAL A 37 -13.97 4.16 6.55
C VAL A 37 -15.37 3.90 7.13
N ASP A 38 -16.27 3.26 6.39
CA ASP A 38 -17.58 2.85 6.90
C ASP A 38 -17.43 1.87 8.07
N VAL A 39 -16.52 0.88 7.96
CA VAL A 39 -16.21 -0.07 9.04
C VAL A 39 -15.64 0.65 10.26
N MET A 40 -14.69 1.57 10.05
CA MET A 40 -14.09 2.37 11.12
C MET A 40 -15.15 3.21 11.86
N LYS A 41 -16.11 3.80 11.13
CA LYS A 41 -17.17 4.63 11.71
C LYS A 41 -18.21 3.82 12.49
N ALA A 42 -18.36 2.54 12.18
CA ALA A 42 -19.25 1.63 12.88
C ALA A 42 -18.68 1.08 14.20
N LEU A 43 -17.46 1.47 14.57
CA LEU A 43 -16.86 1.11 15.86
C LEU A 43 -17.54 1.86 17.00
N GLU A 44 -18.09 1.12 17.97
CA GLU A 44 -18.85 1.70 19.08
C GLU A 44 -18.39 1.13 20.42
N LYS A 45 -18.42 1.94 21.49
CA LYS A 45 -18.31 1.43 22.87
C LYS A 45 -19.68 1.00 23.36
N LYS A 46 -19.80 -0.24 23.81
CA LYS A 46 -21.02 -0.78 24.41
C LYS A 46 -20.73 -1.40 25.79
N PRO A 47 -21.68 -1.31 26.73
CA PRO A 47 -21.57 -2.08 27.96
C PRO A 47 -21.71 -3.57 27.64
N LEU A 48 -20.66 -4.34 27.93
CA LEU A 48 -20.62 -5.79 27.78
C LEU A 48 -20.21 -6.38 29.14
N ASN A 49 -21.08 -7.19 29.75
CA ASN A 49 -20.85 -7.82 31.06
C ASN A 49 -20.43 -6.83 32.17
N GLY A 50 -21.00 -5.62 32.18
CA GLY A 50 -20.72 -4.59 33.19
C GLY A 50 -19.44 -3.77 32.96
N ALA A 51 -18.66 -4.08 31.91
CA ALA A 51 -17.51 -3.28 31.48
C ALA A 51 -17.80 -2.61 30.13
N MET A 52 -17.21 -1.43 29.89
CA MET A 52 -17.24 -0.81 28.56
C MET A 52 -16.26 -1.53 27.64
N ALA A 53 -16.76 -2.08 26.54
CA ALA A 53 -15.97 -2.77 25.52
C ALA A 53 -16.22 -2.15 24.14
N TRP A 54 -15.19 -2.18 23.29
CA TRP A 54 -15.32 -1.83 21.88
C TRP A 54 -15.99 -2.97 21.10
N VAL A 55 -16.96 -2.63 20.28
CA VAL A 55 -17.69 -3.55 19.40
C VAL A 55 -17.60 -3.01 17.97
N GLY A 56 -17.05 -3.81 17.06
CA GLY A 56 -16.84 -3.45 15.66
C GLY A 56 -16.23 -4.58 14.84
N LYS A 57 -15.99 -4.34 13.55
CA LYS A 57 -15.31 -5.31 12.67
C LYS A 57 -13.82 -4.98 12.54
N PRO A 58 -12.92 -5.95 12.66
CA PRO A 58 -11.47 -5.71 12.61
C PRO A 58 -10.93 -5.78 11.17
N SER A 59 -11.56 -5.05 10.25
CA SER A 59 -11.23 -5.11 8.81
C SER A 59 -11.03 -3.73 8.17
N ALA A 60 -11.09 -2.65 8.95
CA ALA A 60 -10.93 -1.30 8.44
C ALA A 60 -9.50 -1.07 7.95
N LEU A 61 -8.49 -1.49 8.72
CA LEU A 61 -7.09 -1.31 8.32
C LEU A 61 -6.77 -2.04 7.03
N LEU A 62 -7.36 -3.23 6.83
CA LEU A 62 -7.22 -3.99 5.59
C LEU A 62 -7.68 -3.16 4.39
N ALA A 63 -8.91 -2.65 4.43
CA ALA A 63 -9.52 -1.95 3.32
C ALA A 63 -8.85 -0.57 3.07
N ILE A 64 -8.60 0.21 4.12
CA ILE A 64 -7.95 1.53 4.00
C ILE A 64 -6.52 1.40 3.46
N SER A 65 -5.72 0.48 4.00
CA SER A 65 -4.33 0.32 3.52
C SER A 65 -4.25 -0.25 2.11
N ASN A 66 -5.15 -1.15 1.71
CA ASN A 66 -5.25 -1.62 0.33
C ASN A 66 -5.54 -0.46 -0.63
N ALA A 67 -6.53 0.38 -0.29
CA ALA A 67 -6.88 1.54 -1.08
C ALA A 67 -5.70 2.50 -1.28
N VAL A 68 -4.96 2.80 -0.21
CA VAL A 68 -3.80 3.70 -0.26
C VAL A 68 -2.64 3.10 -1.08
N MET A 69 -2.37 1.80 -0.95
CA MET A 69 -1.35 1.13 -1.78
C MET A 69 -1.74 1.13 -3.27
N ARG A 70 -3.03 1.06 -3.56
CA ARG A 70 -3.57 1.08 -4.92
C ARG A 70 -3.46 2.48 -5.51
N ASP A 71 -4.09 3.46 -4.87
CA ASP A 71 -4.01 4.86 -5.27
C ASP A 71 -4.09 5.80 -4.06
N PRO A 72 -3.00 6.48 -3.68
CA PRO A 72 -3.00 7.36 -2.51
C PRO A 72 -3.93 8.57 -2.68
N ARG A 73 -4.39 8.91 -3.90
CA ARG A 73 -5.26 10.08 -4.15
C ARG A 73 -6.68 9.91 -3.63
N VAL A 74 -7.09 8.69 -3.25
CA VAL A 74 -8.43 8.46 -2.69
C VAL A 74 -8.51 8.81 -1.20
N PHE A 75 -7.36 8.98 -0.55
CA PHE A 75 -7.33 9.32 0.87
C PHE A 75 -7.84 10.75 1.10
N HIS A 76 -8.77 10.90 2.03
CA HIS A 76 -9.28 12.18 2.51
C HIS A 76 -9.94 12.02 3.88
N PHE A 77 -10.00 13.11 4.65
CA PHE A 77 -10.80 13.15 5.87
C PHE A 77 -12.25 13.43 5.51
N ASP A 78 -13.13 12.45 5.72
CA ASP A 78 -14.55 12.56 5.40
C ASP A 78 -15.42 12.94 6.61
N CYS A 79 -14.80 13.13 7.79
CA CYS A 79 -15.43 13.69 8.99
C CYS A 79 -14.39 14.43 9.87
N PRO A 80 -14.83 15.37 10.74
CA PRO A 80 -13.91 16.15 11.58
C PRO A 80 -13.11 15.31 12.59
N ASP A 81 -13.68 14.22 13.08
CA ASP A 81 -13.09 13.31 14.07
C ASP A 81 -12.40 12.09 13.44
N TRP A 82 -12.09 12.13 12.13
CA TRP A 82 -11.54 11.00 11.38
C TRP A 82 -10.30 10.41 12.03
N ILE A 83 -9.36 11.26 12.46
CA ILE A 83 -8.09 10.83 13.09
C ILE A 83 -8.37 10.10 14.42
N GLU A 84 -9.31 10.60 15.21
CA GLU A 84 -9.69 9.96 16.47
C GLU A 84 -10.31 8.59 16.23
N LYS A 85 -11.28 8.49 15.32
CA LYS A 85 -11.91 7.22 14.95
C LYS A 85 -10.91 6.23 14.39
N TYR A 86 -10.00 6.69 13.53
CA TYR A 86 -8.94 5.85 12.96
C TYR A 86 -8.01 5.31 14.06
N ASN A 87 -7.58 6.15 15.00
CA ASN A 87 -6.75 5.71 16.12
C ASN A 87 -7.47 4.70 17.02
N GLN A 88 -8.75 4.90 17.30
CA GLN A 88 -9.58 3.95 18.05
C GLN A 88 -9.67 2.60 17.33
N GLN A 89 -9.89 2.62 16.01
CA GLN A 89 -9.94 1.42 15.18
C GLN A 89 -8.60 0.69 15.11
N VAL A 90 -7.47 1.40 14.99
CA VAL A 90 -6.12 0.80 15.05
C VAL A 90 -5.91 0.07 16.37
N MET A 91 -6.26 0.71 17.49
CA MET A 91 -6.09 0.11 18.82
C MET A 91 -6.99 -1.11 19.00
N PHE A 92 -8.25 -1.02 18.56
CA PHE A 92 -9.19 -2.13 18.57
C PHE A 92 -8.66 -3.33 17.75
N GLU A 93 -8.25 -3.12 16.49
CA GLU A 93 -7.72 -4.19 15.65
C GLU A 93 -6.43 -4.79 16.18
N ALA A 94 -5.54 -3.95 16.72
CA ALA A 94 -4.29 -4.39 17.32
C ALA A 94 -4.52 -5.26 18.56
N GLU A 95 -5.50 -4.92 19.40
CA GLU A 95 -5.87 -5.75 20.55
C GLU A 95 -6.56 -7.03 20.11
N PHE A 96 -7.52 -6.94 19.19
CA PHE A 96 -8.29 -8.08 18.69
C PHE A 96 -7.40 -9.15 18.05
N HIS A 97 -6.44 -8.74 17.21
CA HIS A 97 -5.50 -9.66 16.56
C HIS A 97 -4.22 -9.90 17.36
N LYS A 98 -4.07 -9.30 18.55
CA LYS A 98 -2.82 -9.30 19.34
C LYS A 98 -1.60 -8.89 18.48
N ALA A 99 -1.74 -7.81 17.73
CA ALA A 99 -0.70 -7.26 16.88
C ALA A 99 0.48 -6.73 17.74
N TRP A 100 1.66 -6.66 17.15
CA TRP A 100 2.82 -6.01 17.78
C TRP A 100 2.61 -4.49 17.79
N LYS A 101 2.36 -3.95 18.98
CA LYS A 101 2.17 -2.50 19.22
C LYS A 101 3.50 -1.79 19.48
N ASP A 102 4.46 -2.50 20.06
CA ASP A 102 5.75 -1.96 20.48
C ASP A 102 6.90 -2.60 19.72
N GLY A 103 7.97 -1.82 19.55
CA GLY A 103 9.21 -2.27 18.89
C GLY A 103 9.24 -2.04 17.38
N GLY A 104 10.37 -2.39 16.78
CA GLY A 104 10.61 -2.32 15.34
C GLY A 104 10.47 -3.69 14.65
N ALA A 105 10.84 -3.73 13.37
CA ALA A 105 10.80 -4.96 12.57
C ALA A 105 11.52 -6.15 13.24
N ASN A 106 12.67 -5.91 13.89
CA ASN A 106 13.46 -6.95 14.55
C ASN A 106 12.65 -7.71 15.62
N VAL A 107 11.85 -7.00 16.42
CA VAL A 107 11.00 -7.61 17.46
C VAL A 107 9.96 -8.53 16.83
N VAL A 108 9.38 -8.12 15.70
CA VAL A 108 8.40 -8.95 14.97
C VAL A 108 9.07 -10.18 14.37
N MET A 109 10.22 -10.01 13.70
CA MET A 109 10.98 -11.10 13.08
C MET A 109 11.47 -12.13 14.10
N GLU A 110 11.79 -11.71 15.32
CA GLU A 110 12.20 -12.60 16.42
C GLU A 110 10.99 -13.34 17.03
N ARG A 111 9.89 -12.62 17.31
CA ARG A 111 8.77 -13.17 18.09
C ARG A 111 7.74 -13.90 17.25
N ALA A 112 7.57 -13.57 15.97
CA ALA A 112 6.56 -14.18 15.12
C ALA A 112 6.78 -15.70 14.93
N PRO A 113 8.01 -16.23 14.71
CA PRO A 113 8.25 -17.67 14.62
C PRO A 113 7.94 -18.41 15.93
N ALA A 114 8.34 -17.83 17.07
CA ALA A 114 8.07 -18.41 18.38
C ALA A 114 6.55 -18.50 18.64
N ARG A 115 5.81 -17.43 18.32
CA ARG A 115 4.36 -17.41 18.43
C ARG A 115 3.71 -18.40 17.45
N LEU A 116 4.24 -18.54 16.24
CA LEU A 116 3.73 -19.48 15.24
C LEU A 116 3.83 -20.93 15.73
N ALA A 117 4.94 -21.28 16.40
CA ALA A 117 5.14 -22.62 16.95
C ALA A 117 4.15 -22.96 18.07
N ILE A 118 3.62 -21.95 18.78
CA ILE A 118 2.73 -22.14 19.95
C ILE A 118 1.26 -22.00 19.57
N GLU A 119 0.92 -20.97 18.79
CA GLU A 119 -0.47 -20.56 18.52
C GLU A 119 -0.94 -20.87 17.09
N GLY A 120 -0.03 -21.21 16.17
CA GLY A 120 -0.36 -21.50 14.78
C GLY A 120 -0.67 -20.28 13.92
N TRP A 121 -1.00 -20.53 12.65
CA TRP A 121 -1.19 -19.49 11.63
C TRP A 121 -2.43 -18.64 11.84
N ASP A 122 -3.51 -19.22 12.36
CA ASP A 122 -4.76 -18.48 12.66
C ASP A 122 -4.53 -17.33 13.63
N ALA A 123 -3.55 -17.45 14.53
CA ALA A 123 -3.17 -16.38 15.43
C ALA A 123 -2.12 -15.43 14.83
N VAL A 124 -1.09 -15.96 14.16
CA VAL A 124 0.06 -15.18 13.69
C VAL A 124 -0.24 -14.37 12.44
N ARG A 125 -0.98 -14.94 11.48
CA ARG A 125 -1.33 -14.29 10.21
C ARG A 125 -2.09 -12.97 10.42
N PRO A 126 -3.19 -12.91 11.18
CA PRO A 126 -3.89 -11.64 11.42
C PRO A 126 -3.07 -10.65 12.24
N ALA A 127 -2.25 -11.12 13.20
CA ALA A 127 -1.36 -10.26 13.97
C ALA A 127 -0.33 -9.55 13.07
N LEU A 128 0.33 -10.29 12.17
CA LEU A 128 1.29 -9.74 11.21
C LEU A 128 0.62 -8.77 10.26
N SER A 129 -0.52 -9.17 9.69
CA SER A 129 -1.29 -8.32 8.77
C SER A 129 -1.66 -6.99 9.42
N THR A 130 -2.14 -7.01 10.66
CA THR A 130 -2.54 -5.81 11.39
C THR A 130 -1.34 -4.90 11.69
N THR A 131 -0.23 -5.45 12.20
CA THR A 131 0.99 -4.68 12.47
C THR A 131 1.52 -4.00 11.21
N ILE A 132 1.65 -4.75 10.10
CA ILE A 132 2.19 -4.22 8.84
C ILE A 132 1.28 -3.13 8.28
N ARG A 133 -0.04 -3.34 8.27
CA ARG A 133 -1.00 -2.36 7.72
C ARG A 133 -1.06 -1.09 8.57
N ALA A 134 -0.97 -1.21 9.88
CA ALA A 134 -0.84 -0.07 10.77
C ALA A 134 0.42 0.75 10.45
N TRP A 135 1.58 0.11 10.28
CA TRP A 135 2.82 0.80 9.92
C TRP A 135 2.79 1.42 8.51
N ILE A 136 2.16 0.76 7.52
CA ILE A 136 1.94 1.35 6.19
C ILE A 136 1.20 2.68 6.34
N MET A 137 0.12 2.70 7.12
CA MET A 137 -0.67 3.91 7.33
C MET A 137 0.06 4.97 8.16
N CYS A 138 0.85 4.57 9.18
CA CYS A 138 1.73 5.51 9.88
C CYS A 138 2.72 6.18 8.91
N GLY A 139 3.33 5.40 8.02
CA GLY A 139 4.22 5.92 6.99
C GLY A 139 3.52 6.85 6.01
N PHE A 140 2.32 6.47 5.57
CA PHE A 140 1.50 7.27 4.67
C PHE A 140 1.08 8.62 5.29
N MET A 141 0.63 8.61 6.54
CA MET A 141 0.23 9.82 7.26
C MET A 141 1.44 10.72 7.51
N ALA A 142 2.60 10.16 7.88
CA ALA A 142 3.83 10.92 8.03
C ALA A 142 4.22 11.63 6.72
N LYS A 143 4.23 10.90 5.60
CA LYS A 143 4.50 11.44 4.26
C LYS A 143 3.53 12.57 3.90
N SER A 144 2.23 12.36 4.12
CA SER A 144 1.18 13.34 3.81
C SER A 144 1.29 14.63 4.63
N THR A 145 1.95 14.57 5.79
CA THR A 145 2.28 15.74 6.64
C THR A 145 3.69 16.31 6.40
N GLY A 146 4.38 15.88 5.34
CA GLY A 146 5.72 16.36 5.00
C GLY A 146 6.85 15.80 5.88
N ARG A 147 6.61 14.73 6.65
CA ARG A 147 7.62 14.06 7.48
C ARG A 147 8.18 12.85 6.74
N HIS A 148 8.92 13.09 5.66
CA HIS A 148 9.29 12.02 4.73
C HIS A 148 10.30 11.02 5.33
N LEU A 149 11.24 11.47 6.18
CA LEU A 149 12.13 10.56 6.93
C LEU A 149 11.37 9.59 7.84
N VAL A 150 10.34 10.07 8.56
CA VAL A 150 9.51 9.22 9.41
C VAL A 150 8.72 8.22 8.56
N ALA A 151 8.21 8.66 7.41
CA ALA A 151 7.54 7.78 6.47
C ALA A 151 8.47 6.65 5.98
N MET A 152 9.69 7.01 5.62
CA MET A 152 10.74 6.09 5.19
C MET A 152 11.10 5.06 6.25
N GLU A 153 11.15 5.47 7.52
CA GLU A 153 11.40 4.55 8.63
C GLU A 153 10.29 3.48 8.73
N PHE A 154 9.01 3.90 8.74
CA PHE A 154 7.89 2.97 8.80
C PHE A 154 7.85 2.02 7.60
N TYR A 155 8.02 2.55 6.38
CA TYR A 155 8.05 1.70 5.19
C TYR A 155 9.26 0.75 5.17
N SER A 156 10.41 1.17 5.69
CA SER A 156 11.59 0.29 5.81
C SER A 156 11.33 -0.85 6.78
N ARG A 157 10.68 -0.59 7.92
CA ARG A 157 10.26 -1.64 8.86
C ARG A 157 9.35 -2.67 8.18
N VAL A 158 8.36 -2.20 7.40
CA VAL A 158 7.45 -3.08 6.67
C VAL A 158 8.20 -3.90 5.63
N VAL A 159 8.99 -3.26 4.74
CA VAL A 159 9.74 -3.96 3.69
C VAL A 159 10.68 -5.01 4.29
N ASN A 160 11.35 -4.70 5.41
CA ASN A 160 12.23 -5.66 6.09
C ASN A 160 11.47 -6.91 6.54
N ILE A 161 10.29 -6.78 7.15
CA ILE A 161 9.47 -7.95 7.54
C ILE A 161 8.99 -8.69 6.29
N LEU A 162 8.57 -7.99 5.24
CA LEU A 162 8.06 -8.64 4.04
C LEU A 162 9.16 -9.46 3.32
N ASP A 163 10.35 -8.90 3.16
CA ASP A 163 11.48 -9.58 2.53
C ASP A 163 12.02 -10.72 3.42
N TRP A 164 12.01 -10.57 4.74
CA TRP A 164 12.31 -11.65 5.69
C TRP A 164 11.28 -12.78 5.63
N GLY A 165 10.00 -12.46 5.80
CA GLY A 165 8.91 -13.43 5.87
C GLY A 165 8.76 -14.22 4.57
N ARG A 166 8.97 -13.57 3.42
CA ARG A 166 9.00 -14.27 2.12
C ARG A 166 10.12 -15.28 1.99
N ARG A 167 11.26 -15.09 2.66
CA ARG A 167 12.37 -16.06 2.68
C ARG A 167 12.09 -17.18 3.67
N VAL A 168 11.68 -16.83 4.89
CA VAL A 168 11.43 -17.81 5.97
C VAL A 168 10.22 -18.70 5.66
N TRP A 169 9.17 -18.13 5.07
CA TRP A 169 7.91 -18.82 4.78
C TRP A 169 7.66 -19.00 3.28
N GLN A 170 8.73 -19.16 2.49
CA GLN A 170 8.63 -19.33 1.03
C GLN A 170 7.77 -20.54 0.63
N ASN A 171 7.83 -21.63 1.40
CA ASN A 171 7.14 -22.89 1.14
C ASN A 171 5.79 -23.02 1.87
N VAL A 172 5.34 -21.95 2.54
CA VAL A 172 4.04 -21.91 3.22
C VAL A 172 2.99 -21.41 2.25
N SER A 173 1.79 -21.99 2.30
CA SER A 173 0.67 -21.61 1.46
C SER A 173 0.28 -20.13 1.68
N LYS A 174 -0.29 -19.51 0.65
CA LYS A 174 -0.83 -18.14 0.74
C LYS A 174 -1.92 -18.01 1.81
N ASP A 175 -2.74 -19.04 1.98
CA ASP A 175 -3.87 -19.01 2.91
C ASP A 175 -3.38 -18.95 4.37
N ASP A 176 -2.28 -19.67 4.66
CA ASP A 176 -1.63 -19.72 5.97
C ASP A 176 -0.76 -18.47 6.25
N ARG A 177 0.18 -18.15 5.36
CA ARG A 177 1.10 -17.01 5.61
C ARG A 177 0.44 -15.66 5.40
N GLY A 178 -0.64 -15.64 4.63
CA GLY A 178 -1.43 -14.46 4.32
C GLY A 178 -0.91 -13.67 3.11
N VAL A 179 -1.83 -12.88 2.55
CA VAL A 179 -1.64 -12.11 1.31
C VAL A 179 -0.58 -11.00 1.42
N ILE A 180 -0.19 -10.63 2.64
CA ILE A 180 0.79 -9.57 2.86
C ILE A 180 2.19 -9.93 2.31
N PHE A 181 2.49 -11.23 2.19
CA PHE A 181 3.74 -11.72 1.62
C PHE A 181 3.68 -11.93 0.10
N GLU A 182 2.53 -11.67 -0.53
CA GLU A 182 2.39 -11.80 -1.98
C GLU A 182 3.08 -10.63 -2.71
N LYS A 183 3.57 -10.91 -3.93
CA LYS A 183 4.39 -9.96 -4.71
C LYS A 183 3.67 -8.62 -4.91
N THR A 184 2.36 -8.65 -5.16
CA THR A 184 1.54 -7.45 -5.36
C THR A 184 1.52 -6.55 -4.12
N PHE A 185 1.40 -7.14 -2.92
CA PHE A 185 1.45 -6.38 -1.67
C PHE A 185 2.83 -5.75 -1.47
N VAL A 186 3.90 -6.52 -1.67
CA VAL A 186 5.28 -6.04 -1.56
C VAL A 186 5.56 -4.88 -2.53
N ARG A 187 5.10 -4.99 -3.78
CA ARG A 187 5.22 -3.91 -4.78
C ARG A 187 4.49 -2.65 -4.34
N GLY A 188 3.28 -2.78 -3.82
CA GLY A 188 2.52 -1.65 -3.28
C GLY A 188 3.30 -0.89 -2.21
N VAL A 189 3.87 -1.61 -1.24
CA VAL A 189 4.70 -0.98 -0.19
C VAL A 189 6.01 -0.39 -0.73
N LYS A 190 6.73 -1.13 -1.59
CA LYS A 190 7.99 -0.63 -2.19
C LYS A 190 7.75 0.63 -3.04
N ARG A 191 6.64 0.71 -3.76
CA ARG A 191 6.20 1.92 -4.48
C ARG A 191 5.96 3.10 -3.53
N LEU A 192 5.21 2.91 -2.44
CA LEU A 192 4.99 3.96 -1.44
C LEU A 192 6.30 4.44 -0.79
N ARG A 193 7.22 3.51 -0.49
CA ARG A 193 8.56 3.81 0.03
C ARG A 193 9.37 4.64 -0.95
N LEU A 194 9.39 4.23 -2.23
CA LEU A 194 10.13 4.93 -3.26
C LEU A 194 9.61 6.37 -3.48
N ALA A 195 8.29 6.54 -3.45
CA ALA A 195 7.67 7.87 -3.48
C ALA A 195 8.08 8.76 -2.28
N ALA A 196 8.14 8.19 -1.07
CA ALA A 196 8.61 8.91 0.11
C ALA A 196 10.09 9.29 0.01
N LEU A 197 10.95 8.42 -0.53
CA LEU A 197 12.37 8.73 -0.77
C LEU A 197 12.50 9.89 -1.77
N HIS A 198 11.76 9.83 -2.88
CA HIS A 198 11.80 10.88 -3.90
C HIS A 198 11.42 12.24 -3.31
N GLU A 199 10.34 12.31 -2.52
CA GLU A 199 9.93 13.55 -1.86
C GLU A 199 10.94 14.04 -0.81
N CYS A 200 11.52 13.12 -0.03
CA CYS A 200 12.57 13.43 0.95
C CYS A 200 13.81 14.08 0.27
N LEU A 201 14.25 13.50 -0.86
CA LEU A 201 15.37 14.02 -1.65
C LEU A 201 15.04 15.36 -2.31
N ALA A 202 13.82 15.51 -2.84
CA ALA A 202 13.35 16.74 -3.46
C ALA A 202 13.26 17.89 -2.46
N ALA A 203 12.79 17.61 -1.24
CA ALA A 203 12.71 18.56 -0.14
C ALA A 203 14.07 18.87 0.51
N LYS A 204 15.13 18.11 0.18
CA LYS A 204 16.46 18.22 0.78
C LYS A 204 16.41 18.13 2.31
N GLU A 205 15.63 17.18 2.84
CA GLU A 205 15.45 17.05 4.29
C GLU A 205 16.77 16.77 5.02
N ASN A 206 17.01 17.52 6.10
CA ASN A 206 18.17 17.30 6.97
C ASN A 206 18.09 15.90 7.61
N GLY A 207 19.21 15.17 7.59
CA GLY A 207 19.28 13.81 8.13
C GLY A 207 18.89 12.72 7.14
N CYS A 208 18.54 13.07 5.90
CA CYS A 208 18.41 12.06 4.84
C CYS A 208 19.78 11.45 4.51
N GLN A 209 19.95 10.19 4.91
CA GLN A 209 21.14 9.39 4.61
C GLN A 209 21.16 8.84 3.18
N TYR A 210 20.02 8.91 2.49
CA TYR A 210 19.87 8.41 1.13
C TYR A 210 20.21 9.49 0.11
N ASN A 211 20.58 9.07 -1.08
CA ASN A 211 20.93 9.92 -2.20
C ASN A 211 20.27 9.42 -3.49
N ARG A 212 20.57 10.07 -4.61
CA ARG A 212 19.99 9.74 -5.92
C ARG A 212 20.39 8.35 -6.43
N ASN A 213 21.55 7.82 -6.03
CA ASN A 213 21.97 6.47 -6.40
C ASN A 213 21.13 5.42 -5.66
N ASP A 214 20.83 5.64 -4.38
CA ASP A 214 19.92 4.75 -3.63
C ASP A 214 18.53 4.72 -4.28
N MET A 215 18.01 5.90 -4.66
CA MET A 215 16.74 5.98 -5.38
C MET A 215 16.78 5.25 -6.74
N ALA A 216 17.89 5.36 -7.47
CA ALA A 216 18.10 4.66 -8.73
C ALA A 216 18.19 3.14 -8.55
N GLU A 217 18.85 2.68 -7.50
CA GLU A 217 18.94 1.26 -7.12
C GLU A 217 17.56 0.70 -6.80
N TRP A 218 16.81 1.34 -5.90
CA TRP A 218 15.48 0.87 -5.53
C TRP A 218 14.48 0.91 -6.70
N SER A 219 14.64 1.88 -7.60
CA SER A 219 13.87 1.93 -8.84
C SER A 219 14.18 0.72 -9.73
N ARG A 220 15.47 0.42 -9.97
CA ARG A 220 15.90 -0.74 -10.75
C ARG A 220 15.42 -2.06 -10.14
N ASP A 221 15.48 -2.18 -8.82
CA ASP A 221 14.99 -3.37 -8.11
C ASP A 221 13.48 -3.55 -8.29
N LEU A 222 12.69 -2.47 -8.16
CA LEU A 222 11.23 -2.54 -8.34
C LEU A 222 10.85 -2.87 -9.79
N ILE A 223 11.55 -2.30 -10.78
CA ILE A 223 11.38 -2.62 -12.20
C ILE A 223 11.71 -4.10 -12.45
N SER A 224 12.90 -4.53 -12.04
CA SER A 224 13.39 -5.90 -12.27
C SER A 224 12.49 -6.94 -11.62
N GLU A 225 12.03 -6.71 -10.38
CA GLU A 225 11.10 -7.62 -9.72
C GLU A 225 9.74 -7.66 -10.42
N THR A 226 9.23 -6.52 -10.89
CA THR A 226 7.95 -6.47 -11.60
C THR A 226 8.02 -7.19 -12.95
N GLU A 227 9.12 -7.01 -13.70
CA GLU A 227 9.32 -7.63 -15.02
C GLU A 227 9.61 -9.13 -14.93
N ALA A 228 10.36 -9.57 -13.92
CA ALA A 228 10.62 -10.99 -13.69
C ALA A 228 9.38 -11.78 -13.22
N ASN A 229 8.30 -11.07 -12.85
CA ASN A 229 7.12 -11.67 -12.26
C ASN A 229 5.83 -11.07 -12.86
N PRO A 230 5.60 -11.26 -14.17
CA PRO A 230 4.37 -10.82 -14.82
C PRO A 230 3.15 -11.60 -14.28
N PRO A 231 1.91 -11.10 -14.49
CA PRO A 231 0.71 -11.89 -14.22
C PRO A 231 0.73 -13.21 -14.98
N SER A 232 0.11 -14.25 -14.43
CA SER A 232 -0.11 -15.48 -15.17
C SER A 232 -1.12 -15.23 -16.30
N PRO A 233 -0.95 -15.81 -17.50
CA PRO A 233 -1.95 -15.74 -18.57
C PRO A 233 -3.34 -16.25 -18.15
N ASN A 234 -3.39 -17.12 -17.13
CA ASN A 234 -4.63 -17.67 -16.59
C ASN A 234 -5.27 -16.79 -15.50
N ASP A 235 -4.58 -15.74 -15.03
CA ASP A 235 -5.13 -14.85 -14.02
C ASP A 235 -6.18 -13.93 -14.67
N GLN A 236 -7.44 -14.07 -14.26
CA GLN A 236 -8.48 -13.10 -14.61
C GLN A 236 -8.31 -11.85 -13.74
N LEU A 237 -7.39 -10.97 -14.14
CA LEU A 237 -7.14 -9.71 -13.45
C LEU A 237 -8.00 -8.60 -14.03
N ASP A 238 -8.64 -7.83 -13.16
CA ASP A 238 -9.26 -6.58 -13.60
C ASP A 238 -8.17 -5.58 -14.04
N PRO A 239 -8.46 -4.71 -15.03
CA PRO A 239 -7.50 -3.73 -15.54
C PRO A 239 -6.93 -2.81 -14.46
N GLY A 240 -7.73 -2.48 -13.44
CA GLY A 240 -7.32 -1.64 -12.32
C GLY A 240 -6.27 -2.33 -11.45
N PHE A 241 -6.47 -3.61 -11.10
CA PHE A 241 -5.50 -4.40 -10.34
C PHE A 241 -4.18 -4.60 -11.09
N PHE A 242 -4.24 -4.94 -12.38
CA PHE A 242 -3.04 -5.00 -13.22
C PHE A 242 -2.29 -3.66 -13.22
N ALA A 243 -3.00 -2.56 -13.44
CA ALA A 243 -2.39 -1.24 -13.46
C ALA A 243 -1.76 -0.87 -12.11
N SER A 244 -2.41 -1.22 -11.00
CA SER A 244 -1.97 -0.89 -9.64
C SER A 244 -0.68 -1.58 -9.23
N PHE A 245 -0.48 -2.84 -9.65
CA PHE A 245 0.60 -3.69 -9.11
C PHE A 245 1.63 -4.16 -10.14
N TRP A 246 1.48 -3.79 -11.41
CA TRP A 246 2.51 -4.00 -12.45
C TRP A 246 2.81 -2.73 -13.24
N LEU A 247 1.79 -2.01 -13.71
CA LEU A 247 2.03 -0.84 -14.56
C LEU A 247 2.57 0.35 -13.76
N TYR A 248 1.91 0.75 -12.68
CA TYR A 248 2.24 1.94 -11.89
C TYR A 248 3.56 1.82 -11.12
N PRO A 249 3.85 0.70 -10.41
CA PRO A 249 5.14 0.54 -9.75
C PRO A 249 6.31 0.70 -10.73
N LYS A 250 6.19 0.09 -11.92
CA LYS A 250 7.20 0.20 -12.97
C LYS A 250 7.32 1.62 -13.51
N ALA A 251 6.21 2.25 -13.84
CA ALA A 251 6.19 3.60 -14.40
C ALA A 251 6.77 4.66 -13.45
N GLU A 252 6.41 4.58 -12.17
CA GLU A 252 6.89 5.51 -11.16
C GLU A 252 8.39 5.31 -10.91
N ALA A 253 8.84 4.06 -10.76
CA ALA A 253 10.27 3.75 -10.63
C ALA A 253 11.07 4.29 -11.82
N PHE A 254 10.56 4.07 -13.03
CA PHE A 254 11.15 4.60 -14.25
C PHE A 254 11.27 6.14 -14.23
N SER A 255 10.22 6.84 -13.80
CA SER A 255 10.23 8.31 -13.70
C SER A 255 11.24 8.87 -12.68
N MET A 256 11.73 8.04 -11.77
CA MET A 256 12.66 8.41 -10.70
C MET A 256 14.12 8.01 -11.00
N MET A 257 14.41 7.38 -12.15
CA MET A 257 15.78 7.03 -12.51
C MET A 257 16.57 8.26 -13.02
N PRO A 258 17.81 8.49 -12.57
CA PRO A 258 18.63 9.63 -13.00
C PRO A 258 19.01 9.65 -14.49
N THR A 259 19.15 8.47 -15.12
CA THR A 259 19.57 8.31 -16.52
C THR A 259 18.41 8.39 -17.53
N TRP A 260 17.27 8.96 -17.12
CA TRP A 260 16.07 9.09 -17.92
C TRP A 260 16.22 10.14 -19.05
N ASN A 261 17.10 9.86 -20.01
CA ASN A 261 17.09 10.47 -21.34
C ASN A 261 16.25 9.58 -22.26
N SER A 262 15.27 10.19 -22.94
CA SER A 262 14.26 9.54 -23.80
C SER A 262 14.81 8.72 -24.96
N SER A 263 16.12 8.76 -25.22
CA SER A 263 16.82 8.12 -26.33
C SER A 263 17.14 6.63 -26.15
N ASN A 264 17.04 6.07 -24.95
CA ASN A 264 17.42 4.66 -24.66
C ASN A 264 16.22 3.73 -24.34
N LEU A 265 14.99 4.13 -24.63
CA LEU A 265 13.83 3.29 -24.35
C LEU A 265 13.66 2.20 -25.42
N PRO A 266 13.54 0.91 -25.04
CA PRO A 266 12.90 -0.08 -25.90
C PRO A 266 11.52 0.45 -26.31
N SER A 267 11.16 0.35 -27.60
CA SER A 267 9.93 0.92 -28.17
C SER A 267 8.65 0.48 -27.44
N THR A 268 8.67 -0.72 -26.85
CA THR A 268 7.62 -1.28 -25.99
C THR A 268 7.47 -0.55 -24.65
N ILE A 269 8.55 -0.05 -24.06
CA ILE A 269 8.52 0.69 -22.80
C ILE A 269 8.13 2.14 -23.05
N PHE A 270 8.62 2.76 -24.14
CA PHE A 270 8.22 4.11 -24.55
C PHE A 270 6.70 4.21 -24.81
N SER A 271 6.12 3.22 -25.47
CA SER A 271 4.66 3.16 -25.71
C SER A 271 3.86 2.98 -24.41
N GLN A 272 4.33 2.13 -23.49
CA GLN A 272 3.71 1.97 -22.16
C GLN A 272 3.78 3.28 -21.34
N LEU A 273 4.95 3.94 -21.29
CA LEU A 273 5.13 5.20 -20.56
C LEU A 273 4.37 6.36 -21.19
N LYS A 274 4.30 6.43 -22.52
CA LYS A 274 3.48 7.41 -23.22
C LYS A 274 2.01 7.21 -22.86
N ALA A 275 1.53 5.97 -22.85
CA ALA A 275 0.17 5.66 -22.38
C ALA A 275 -0.03 6.08 -20.91
N ILE A 276 0.95 5.83 -20.03
CA ILE A 276 0.89 6.22 -18.60
C ILE A 276 0.93 7.73 -18.39
N LEU A 277 1.80 8.46 -19.10
CA LEU A 277 1.88 9.92 -19.05
C LEU A 277 0.62 10.57 -19.61
N THR A 278 0.03 9.99 -20.66
CA THR A 278 -1.30 10.38 -21.15
C THR A 278 -2.38 10.14 -20.08
N MET A 279 -2.36 8.99 -19.37
CA MET A 279 -3.28 8.72 -18.26
C MET A 279 -3.10 9.66 -17.06
N ARG A 280 -1.86 10.11 -16.76
CA ARG A 280 -1.55 11.02 -15.66
C ARG A 280 -1.91 12.48 -15.99
N ASN A 281 -1.66 12.91 -17.22
CA ASN A 281 -1.98 14.27 -17.69
C ASN A 281 -3.48 14.47 -17.93
N ALA A 282 -4.20 13.42 -18.35
CA ALA A 282 -5.66 13.44 -18.40
C ALA A 282 -6.31 13.72 -17.04
N SER A 283 -5.61 13.46 -15.92
CA SER A 283 -6.09 13.75 -14.56
C SER A 283 -5.62 15.10 -13.98
N ARG A 284 -4.81 15.87 -14.72
CA ARG A 284 -4.31 17.21 -14.30
C ARG A 284 -4.96 18.37 -15.05
N HIS A 285 -5.62 18.11 -16.18
CA HIS A 285 -6.24 19.12 -17.04
C HIS A 285 -7.77 18.99 -17.14
N SER A 286 -8.40 18.35 -16.15
CA SER A 286 -9.84 18.16 -15.99
C SER A 286 -10.20 18.29 -14.51
#